data_AF-A0A8K0P4Z6-F1
#
_entry.id   AF-A0A8K0P4Z6-F1
#
_cell.length_a   1.000
_cell.length_b   1.000
_cell.length_c   1.000
_cell.angle_alpha   90.00
_cell.angle_beta   90.00
_cell.angle_gamma   90.00
#
_symmetry.space_group_name_H-M   'P 1'
#
loop_
_entity.id
_entity.type
_entity.pdbx_description
1 polymer ?
#
loop_
_entity_poly.entity_id
_entity_poly.type
_entity_poly.pdbx_seq_one_letter_code
_entity_poly.pdbx_strand_id
1 'polypeptide(L)'
;MTKSKVIRCWNCGESGHIKPECPKKTTSAPRSKPGAHNVEKKSRGKALLVALGVSTGSSDLFVDSGATAHMTLRKDWLINYCPNPGLQVTVANDKKLMAEGIGDVAIRLSDGDYDITTISNVMYVPNLRVNLLSVSMLVSRGYVVVFDSNGCKIFHQEDVNVEGETDIVASNFGGIFRLNVVEETANVASDKDSFRLWHKRLGHLSQGFLIAFDDNFNQQKQKE
;
A
#
# COMPACT_ATOMS: atom_id res chain seq x y z
N MET A 1 37.64 6.93 -2.77
CA MET A 1 37.35 8.36 -3.03
C MET A 1 35.87 8.52 -3.31
N THR A 2 35.07 8.89 -2.30
CA THR A 2 33.62 9.07 -2.41
C THR A 2 33.31 10.40 -3.08
N LYS A 3 32.70 10.39 -4.27
CA LYS A 3 32.23 11.62 -4.93
C LYS A 3 30.97 12.12 -4.22
N SER A 4 31.11 13.10 -3.34
CA SER A 4 29.96 13.77 -2.72
C SER A 4 29.07 14.41 -3.79
N LYS A 5 27.78 14.05 -3.79
CA LYS A 5 26.79 14.57 -4.74
C LYS A 5 26.56 16.05 -4.41
N VAL A 6 27.03 16.94 -5.29
CA VAL A 6 26.89 18.38 -5.10
C VAL A 6 25.42 18.76 -5.31
N ILE A 7 24.75 19.21 -4.25
CA ILE A 7 23.37 19.67 -4.31
C ILE A 7 23.29 21.01 -5.06
N ARG A 8 22.34 21.14 -6.00
CA ARG A 8 22.11 22.36 -6.79
C ARG A 8 20.78 22.99 -6.42
N CYS A 9 20.77 24.32 -6.34
CA CYS A 9 19.60 25.11 -6.00
C CYS A 9 18.60 25.16 -7.16
N TRP A 10 17.33 24.89 -6.86
CA TRP A 10 16.23 24.86 -7.82
C TRP A 10 15.69 26.26 -8.18
N ASN A 11 16.25 27.31 -7.57
CA ASN A 11 15.92 28.71 -7.84
C ASN A 11 16.97 29.38 -8.73
N CYS A 12 18.26 29.30 -8.36
CA CYS A 12 19.34 29.98 -9.07
C CYS A 12 20.29 29.06 -9.84
N GLY A 13 20.21 27.74 -9.67
CA GLY A 13 21.09 26.76 -10.32
C GLY A 13 22.48 26.60 -9.69
N GLU A 14 22.85 27.42 -8.71
CA GLU A 14 24.15 27.34 -8.03
C GLU A 14 24.22 26.15 -7.07
N SER A 15 25.43 25.60 -6.89
CA SER A 15 25.70 24.49 -5.99
C SER A 15 25.90 24.92 -4.53
N GLY A 16 25.57 24.04 -3.58
CA GLY A 16 25.88 24.21 -2.16
C GLY A 16 24.70 24.63 -1.27
N HIS A 17 23.51 24.82 -1.84
CA HIS A 17 22.28 25.13 -1.09
C HIS A 17 21.02 24.65 -1.83
N ILE A 18 19.89 24.56 -1.14
CA ILE A 18 18.57 24.28 -1.71
C ILE A 18 17.72 25.55 -1.80
N LYS A 19 16.64 25.51 -2.59
CA LYS A 19 15.75 26.65 -2.85
C LYS A 19 15.32 27.46 -1.59
N PRO A 20 14.99 26.83 -0.45
CA PRO A 20 14.64 27.57 0.79
C PRO A 20 15.75 28.46 1.32
N GLU A 21 17.01 28.12 1.05
CA GLU A 21 18.21 28.77 1.56
C GLU A 21 18.88 29.65 0.49
N CYS A 22 18.19 29.93 -0.61
CA CYS A 22 18.77 30.65 -1.73
C CYS A 22 19.01 32.13 -1.37
N PRO A 23 20.26 32.64 -1.46
CA PRO A 23 20.57 34.04 -1.17
C PRO A 23 19.90 35.02 -2.14
N LYS A 24 19.57 34.55 -3.35
CA LYS A 24 18.86 35.33 -4.36
C LYS A 24 17.36 35.34 -4.03
N LYS A 25 16.92 36.38 -3.32
CA LYS A 25 15.51 36.64 -3.01
C LYS A 25 14.69 36.67 -4.31
N THR A 26 13.54 36.00 -4.31
CA THR A 26 12.55 36.13 -5.38
C THR A 26 12.14 37.60 -5.51
N THR A 27 12.44 38.24 -6.63
CA THR A 27 11.86 39.53 -6.98
C THR A 27 10.37 39.34 -7.26
N SER A 28 9.55 39.29 -6.20
CA SER A 28 8.12 39.49 -6.32
C SER A 28 7.84 40.98 -6.11
N ALA A 29 7.57 41.68 -7.21
CA ALA A 29 6.92 42.99 -7.18
C ALA A 29 5.64 42.95 -6.31
N PRO A 30 5.23 44.07 -5.70
CA PRO A 30 4.03 44.12 -4.88
C PRO A 30 2.80 43.78 -5.76
N ARG A 31 2.08 42.71 -5.41
CA ARG A 31 0.87 42.28 -6.12
C ARG A 31 -0.29 43.21 -5.76
N SER A 32 -0.59 44.15 -6.65
CA SER A 32 -1.97 44.56 -6.92
C SER A 32 -2.79 43.31 -7.28
N LYS A 33 -4.01 43.22 -6.70
CA LYS A 33 -4.94 42.10 -6.89
C LYS A 33 -5.24 41.91 -8.39
N PRO A 34 -4.92 40.76 -9.02
CA PRO A 34 -5.47 40.43 -10.32
C PRO A 34 -6.81 39.72 -10.14
N GLY A 35 -7.77 40.11 -10.99
CA GLY A 35 -9.10 39.51 -11.06
C GLY A 35 -9.07 38.00 -11.28
N ALA A 36 -10.16 37.36 -10.87
CA ALA A 36 -10.38 35.93 -10.93
C ALA A 36 -10.28 35.39 -12.38
N HIS A 37 -9.11 34.89 -12.75
CA HIS A 37 -9.00 33.88 -13.81
C HIS A 37 -9.12 32.51 -13.15
N ASN A 38 -10.21 31.81 -13.48
CA ASN A 38 -10.45 30.42 -13.12
C ASN A 38 -9.44 29.52 -13.85
N VAL A 39 -8.26 29.32 -13.26
CA VAL A 39 -7.35 28.26 -13.67
C VAL A 39 -7.77 27.01 -12.90
N GLU A 40 -8.48 26.10 -13.57
CA GLU A 40 -8.72 24.76 -13.03
C GLU A 40 -7.38 24.10 -12.70
N LYS A 41 -7.05 23.99 -11.41
CA LYS A 41 -5.94 23.15 -10.96
C LYS A 41 -6.33 21.70 -11.24
N LYS A 42 -5.94 21.16 -12.40
CA LYS A 42 -6.06 19.73 -12.68
C LYS A 42 -5.28 18.97 -11.61
N SER A 43 -5.98 18.15 -10.81
CA SER A 43 -5.31 17.36 -9.79
C SER A 43 -4.38 16.34 -10.47
N ARG A 44 -3.10 16.35 -10.09
CA ARG A 44 -2.06 15.51 -10.72
C ARG A 44 -2.42 14.01 -10.60
N GLY A 45 -3.00 13.62 -9.47
CA GLY A 45 -3.46 12.24 -9.24
C GLY A 45 -4.59 11.81 -10.18
N LYS A 46 -5.55 12.69 -10.52
CA LYS A 46 -6.61 12.35 -11.48
C LYS A 46 -6.05 12.11 -12.88
N ALA A 47 -5.14 12.97 -13.33
CA ALA A 47 -4.52 12.83 -14.64
C ALA A 47 -3.68 11.54 -14.75
N LEU A 48 -2.97 11.18 -13.67
CA LEU A 48 -2.19 9.95 -13.60
C LEU A 48 -3.06 8.70 -13.69
N LEU A 49 -4.12 8.60 -12.88
CA LEU A 49 -5.02 7.44 -12.90
C LEU A 49 -5.65 7.21 -14.28
N VAL A 50 -6.07 8.29 -14.96
CA VAL A 50 -6.63 8.22 -16.32
C VAL A 50 -5.57 7.77 -17.34
N ALA A 51 -4.35 8.30 -17.25
CA ALA A 51 -3.27 7.91 -18.15
C ALA A 51 -2.88 6.43 -17.98
N LEU A 52 -3.06 5.87 -16.79
CA LEU A 52 -2.82 4.46 -16.48
C LEU A 52 -4.03 3.56 -16.73
N GLY A 53 -5.13 4.09 -17.26
CA GLY A 53 -6.34 3.30 -17.55
C GLY A 53 -7.10 2.81 -16.31
N VAL A 54 -6.86 3.41 -15.13
CA VAL A 54 -7.59 3.05 -13.91
C VAL A 54 -9.01 3.61 -13.97
N SER A 55 -9.98 2.70 -14.04
CA SER A 55 -11.40 3.04 -14.07
C SER A 55 -11.93 3.34 -12.66
N THR A 56 -12.86 4.30 -12.54
CA THR A 56 -13.65 4.48 -11.32
C THR A 56 -14.52 3.24 -11.10
N GLY A 57 -14.46 2.62 -9.92
CA GLY A 57 -15.14 1.33 -9.71
C GLY A 57 -14.23 0.10 -9.72
N SER A 58 -12.93 0.25 -10.00
CA SER A 58 -12.04 -0.92 -10.14
C SER A 58 -11.91 -1.72 -8.84
N SER A 59 -11.60 -3.01 -8.99
CA SER A 59 -11.21 -3.91 -7.90
C SER A 59 -9.77 -3.66 -7.40
N ASP A 60 -9.18 -2.52 -7.76
CA ASP A 60 -7.79 -2.24 -7.41
C ASP A 60 -7.69 -1.55 -6.06
N LEU A 61 -6.74 -2.03 -5.27
CA LEU A 61 -6.34 -1.43 -4.01
C LEU A 61 -4.92 -0.87 -4.17
N PHE A 62 -4.74 0.42 -3.85
CA PHE A 62 -3.45 1.10 -4.00
C PHE A 62 -2.83 1.42 -2.64
N VAL A 63 -1.54 1.15 -2.48
CA VAL A 63 -0.78 1.53 -1.29
C VAL A 63 -0.48 3.03 -1.35
N ASP A 64 -0.92 3.77 -0.35
CA ASP A 64 -0.85 5.24 -0.33
C ASP A 64 -0.32 5.75 1.02
N SER A 65 0.83 6.43 0.97
CA SER A 65 1.42 7.09 2.15
C SER A 65 0.79 8.44 2.46
N GLY A 66 0.06 9.04 1.51
CA GLY A 66 -0.70 10.28 1.70
C GLY A 66 -2.09 10.05 2.30
N ALA A 67 -2.57 8.81 2.36
CA ALA A 67 -3.86 8.47 2.96
C ALA A 67 -3.73 8.30 4.48
N THR A 68 -4.61 8.94 5.23
CA THR A 68 -4.66 8.82 6.71
C THR A 68 -5.44 7.62 7.21
N ALA A 69 -6.21 6.97 6.33
CA ALA A 69 -7.00 5.78 6.66
C ALA A 69 -7.10 4.83 5.46
N HIS A 70 -7.41 3.56 5.74
CA HIS A 70 -7.85 2.64 4.70
C HIS A 70 -9.23 3.06 4.20
N MET A 71 -9.43 3.09 2.89
CA MET A 71 -10.68 3.54 2.29
C MET A 71 -11.04 2.68 1.08
N THR A 72 -12.32 2.37 0.92
CA THR A 72 -12.84 1.61 -0.20
C THR A 72 -14.13 2.24 -0.73
N LEU A 73 -14.32 2.20 -2.06
CA LEU A 73 -15.61 2.47 -2.70
C LEU A 73 -16.44 1.19 -2.88
N ARG A 74 -15.90 0.02 -2.50
CA ARG A 74 -16.52 -1.29 -2.65
C ARG A 74 -17.18 -1.71 -1.34
N LYS A 75 -18.48 -1.45 -1.23
CA LYS A 75 -19.27 -1.88 -0.07
C LYS A 75 -19.31 -3.40 0.07
N ASP A 76 -19.33 -4.08 -1.07
CA ASP A 76 -19.36 -5.54 -1.20
C ASP A 76 -18.08 -6.22 -0.70
N TRP A 77 -16.99 -5.48 -0.49
CA TRP A 77 -15.76 -6.00 0.13
C TRP A 77 -15.79 -6.01 1.65
N LEU A 78 -16.74 -5.28 2.26
CA LEU A 78 -16.73 -5.04 3.69
C LEU A 78 -17.44 -6.15 4.44
N ILE A 79 -16.71 -6.84 5.29
CA ILE A 79 -17.25 -7.68 6.36
C ILE A 79 -17.35 -6.84 7.64
N ASN A 80 -18.16 -7.31 8.60
CA ASN A 80 -18.40 -6.61 9.87
C ASN A 80 -18.83 -5.14 9.70
N TYR A 81 -19.54 -4.84 8.61
CA TYR A 81 -19.91 -3.48 8.25
C TYR A 81 -20.79 -2.82 9.31
N CYS A 82 -20.33 -1.67 9.79
CA CYS A 82 -21.05 -0.81 10.70
C CYS A 82 -21.32 0.54 10.00
N PRO A 83 -22.59 0.92 9.79
CA PRO A 83 -22.93 2.26 9.31
C PRO A 83 -22.36 3.32 10.24
N ASN A 84 -21.75 4.35 9.67
CA ASN A 84 -21.20 5.47 10.42
C ASN A 84 -21.53 6.79 9.68
N PRO A 85 -22.80 7.21 9.74
CA PRO A 85 -23.24 8.41 9.04
C PRO A 85 -22.59 9.64 9.67
N GLY A 86 -21.92 10.46 8.85
CA GLY A 86 -21.48 11.80 9.24
C GLY A 86 -19.97 12.04 9.22
N LEU A 87 -19.15 11.02 8.96
CA LEU A 87 -17.71 11.22 8.81
C LEU A 87 -17.40 11.81 7.42
N GLN A 88 -16.67 12.93 7.38
CA GLN A 88 -16.20 13.55 6.15
C GLN A 88 -14.71 13.28 5.93
N VAL A 89 -14.36 12.90 4.71
CA VAL A 89 -12.99 12.71 4.24
C VAL A 89 -12.63 13.85 3.31
N THR A 90 -11.53 14.54 3.58
CA THR A 90 -10.95 15.53 2.65
C THR A 90 -9.96 14.84 1.73
N VAL A 91 -10.16 14.95 0.42
CA VAL A 91 -9.25 14.39 -0.58
C VAL A 91 -8.34 15.47 -1.17
N ALA A 92 -7.33 15.07 -1.95
CA ALA A 92 -6.24 15.93 -2.44
C ALA A 92 -6.64 17.18 -3.28
N ASN A 93 -7.91 17.34 -3.66
CA ASN A 93 -8.43 18.53 -4.34
C ASN A 93 -9.35 19.36 -3.44
N ASP A 94 -9.20 19.24 -2.12
CA ASP A 94 -9.97 19.91 -1.08
C ASP A 94 -11.48 19.58 -1.07
N LYS A 95 -11.92 18.65 -1.92
CA LYS A 95 -13.30 18.16 -1.86
C LYS A 95 -13.49 17.31 -0.63
N LYS A 96 -14.69 17.43 -0.05
CA LYS A 96 -15.15 16.59 1.04
C LYS A 96 -16.04 15.48 0.50
N LEU A 97 -15.71 14.24 0.83
CA LEU A 97 -16.48 13.05 0.52
C LEU A 97 -17.08 12.50 1.81
N MET A 98 -18.30 11.98 1.73
CA MET A 98 -18.94 11.32 2.87
C MET A 98 -18.45 9.88 2.98
N ALA A 99 -17.97 9.50 4.16
CA ALA A 99 -17.88 8.11 4.55
C ALA A 99 -19.26 7.67 5.09
N GLU A 100 -19.72 6.51 4.66
CA GLU A 100 -21.05 5.98 5.02
C GLU A 100 -20.98 4.85 6.06
N GLY A 101 -19.78 4.29 6.26
CA GLY A 101 -19.56 3.23 7.24
C GLY A 101 -18.11 2.82 7.34
N ILE A 102 -17.87 1.86 8.23
CA ILE A 102 -16.57 1.24 8.47
C ILE A 102 -16.78 -0.27 8.50
N GLY A 103 -15.85 -1.03 7.96
CA GLY A 103 -15.82 -2.49 8.10
C GLY A 103 -14.40 -2.99 7.90
N ASP A 104 -14.27 -4.29 7.67
CA ASP A 104 -12.99 -4.94 7.41
C ASP A 104 -12.97 -5.50 5.99
N VAL A 105 -11.78 -5.58 5.38
CA VAL A 105 -11.57 -6.15 4.05
C VAL A 105 -10.68 -7.38 4.17
N ALA A 106 -11.19 -8.53 3.72
CA ALA A 106 -10.40 -9.74 3.57
C ALA A 106 -9.60 -9.67 2.25
N ILE A 107 -8.27 -9.70 2.34
CA ILE A 107 -7.37 -9.72 1.19
C ILE A 107 -6.74 -11.10 1.10
N ARG A 108 -6.87 -11.71 -0.08
CA ARG A 108 -6.21 -12.97 -0.41
C ARG A 108 -4.97 -12.71 -1.25
N LEU A 109 -3.87 -13.30 -0.81
CA LEU A 109 -2.52 -13.00 -1.31
C LEU A 109 -2.08 -14.08 -2.29
N SER A 110 -1.23 -13.73 -3.25
CA SER A 110 -0.98 -14.56 -4.44
C SER A 110 -0.08 -15.76 -4.23
N ASP A 111 0.63 -15.82 -3.11
CA ASP A 111 1.76 -16.71 -2.99
C ASP A 111 1.41 -17.86 -2.05
N GLY A 112 0.92 -18.94 -2.66
CA GLY A 112 0.98 -20.30 -2.12
C GLY A 112 0.35 -20.49 -0.74
N ASP A 113 -0.92 -20.87 -0.76
CA ASP A 113 -1.78 -21.24 0.37
C ASP A 113 -2.66 -20.10 0.90
N TYR A 114 -3.84 -20.50 1.39
CA TYR A 114 -5.06 -19.68 1.57
C TYR A 114 -4.98 -18.63 2.69
N ASP A 115 -3.86 -17.94 2.86
CA ASP A 115 -3.70 -16.92 3.87
C ASP A 115 -4.51 -15.67 3.51
N ILE A 116 -5.67 -15.56 4.15
CA ILE A 116 -6.52 -14.37 4.13
C ILE A 116 -5.98 -13.42 5.19
N THR A 117 -5.46 -12.27 4.77
CA THR A 117 -5.14 -11.16 5.68
C THR A 117 -6.32 -10.21 5.76
N THR A 118 -6.80 -9.93 6.98
CA THR A 118 -7.87 -8.97 7.20
C THR A 118 -7.33 -7.58 7.48
N ILE A 119 -7.61 -6.63 6.59
CA ILE A 119 -7.40 -5.21 6.83
C ILE A 119 -8.61 -4.67 7.56
N SER A 120 -8.46 -4.32 8.84
CA SER A 120 -9.57 -3.81 9.64
C SER A 120 -9.66 -2.28 9.65
N ASN A 121 -10.83 -1.77 10.02
CA ASN A 121 -11.14 -0.34 10.07
C ASN A 121 -11.00 0.38 8.71
N VAL A 122 -11.55 -0.22 7.66
CA VAL A 122 -11.63 0.35 6.31
C VAL A 122 -12.88 1.21 6.19
N MET A 123 -12.71 2.49 5.85
CA MET A 123 -13.84 3.40 5.63
C MET A 123 -14.49 3.12 4.27
N TYR A 124 -15.81 3.00 4.26
CA TYR A 124 -16.60 2.99 3.05
C TYR A 124 -16.87 4.42 2.57
N VAL A 125 -16.33 4.78 1.41
CA VAL A 125 -16.48 6.09 0.78
C VAL A 125 -16.91 5.90 -0.68
N PRO A 126 -18.22 5.79 -0.98
CA PRO A 126 -18.70 5.44 -2.33
C PRO A 126 -18.24 6.38 -3.44
N ASN A 127 -18.02 7.65 -3.11
CA ASN A 127 -17.60 8.68 -4.07
C ASN A 127 -16.08 8.78 -4.24
N LEU A 128 -15.32 7.83 -3.70
CA LEU A 128 -13.88 7.71 -3.91
C LEU A 128 -13.60 7.21 -5.34
N ARG A 129 -12.44 7.55 -5.91
CA ARG A 129 -12.09 7.08 -7.26
C ARG A 129 -11.46 5.69 -7.27
N VAL A 130 -10.67 5.38 -6.25
CA VAL A 130 -9.83 4.18 -6.15
C VAL A 130 -9.79 3.75 -4.69
N ASN A 131 -9.60 2.47 -4.43
CA ASN A 131 -9.46 1.97 -3.06
C ASN A 131 -8.03 2.23 -2.58
N LEU A 132 -7.87 2.60 -1.31
CA LEU A 132 -6.61 3.05 -0.71
C LEU A 132 -6.25 2.24 0.53
N LEU A 133 -5.01 1.77 0.57
CA LEU A 133 -4.38 1.16 1.72
C LEU A 133 -3.38 2.15 2.33
N SER A 134 -3.78 2.79 3.43
CA SER A 134 -2.93 3.74 4.15
C SER A 134 -1.68 3.09 4.74
N VAL A 135 -0.51 3.60 4.39
CA VAL A 135 0.78 3.16 4.99
C VAL A 135 0.84 3.48 6.48
N SER A 136 0.35 4.65 6.90
CA SER A 136 0.37 5.01 8.33
C SER A 136 -0.48 4.08 9.20
N MET A 137 -1.58 3.57 8.65
CA MET A 137 -2.43 2.59 9.34
C MET A 137 -1.83 1.18 9.37
N LEU A 138 -1.08 0.79 8.33
CA LEU A 138 -0.31 -0.47 8.34
C LEU A 138 0.77 -0.41 9.42
N VAL A 139 1.59 0.63 9.41
CA VAL A 139 2.71 0.79 10.33
C VAL A 139 2.24 0.86 11.78
N SER A 140 1.13 1.53 12.07
CA SER A 140 0.58 1.59 13.44
C SER A 140 0.11 0.24 13.98
N ARG A 141 -0.09 -0.75 13.10
CA ARG A 141 -0.50 -2.12 13.43
C ARG A 141 0.65 -3.13 13.39
N GLY A 142 1.90 -2.66 13.34
CA GLY A 142 3.07 -3.54 13.34
C GLY A 142 3.44 -4.10 11.97
N TYR A 143 2.88 -3.57 10.87
CA TYR A 143 3.36 -3.93 9.54
C TYR A 143 4.56 -3.07 9.12
N VAL A 144 5.52 -3.72 8.46
CA VAL A 144 6.64 -3.07 7.80
C VAL A 144 6.30 -2.94 6.31
N VAL A 145 6.58 -1.76 5.75
CA VAL A 145 6.31 -1.45 4.34
C VAL A 145 7.62 -1.03 3.67
N VAL A 146 8.09 -1.82 2.70
CA VAL A 146 9.36 -1.61 2.00
C VAL A 146 9.09 -1.32 0.53
N PHE A 147 9.55 -0.17 0.05
CA PHE A 147 9.46 0.22 -1.35
C PHE A 147 10.81 0.00 -2.06
N ASP A 148 10.78 -0.60 -3.25
CA ASP A 148 11.94 -0.80 -4.11
C ASP A 148 11.63 -0.46 -5.58
N SER A 149 12.54 -0.79 -6.49
CA SER A 149 12.35 -0.52 -7.93
C SER A 149 11.21 -1.33 -8.56
N ASN A 150 10.84 -2.46 -7.98
CA ASN A 150 9.84 -3.39 -8.50
C ASN A 150 8.44 -3.06 -7.95
N GLY A 151 8.38 -2.49 -6.75
CA GLY A 151 7.12 -2.09 -6.14
C GLY A 151 7.21 -1.88 -4.63
N CYS A 152 6.32 -2.54 -3.91
CA CYS A 152 6.20 -2.47 -2.47
C CYS A 152 5.94 -3.86 -1.89
N LYS A 153 6.63 -4.18 -0.79
CA LYS A 153 6.44 -5.39 0.02
C LYS A 153 5.93 -4.98 1.39
N ILE A 154 4.93 -5.68 1.91
CA ILE A 154 4.33 -5.47 3.22
C ILE A 154 4.37 -6.80 3.96
N PHE A 155 4.82 -6.79 5.20
CA PHE A 155 4.88 -7.97 6.06
C PHE A 155 4.73 -7.56 7.52
N HIS A 156 4.24 -8.46 8.37
CA HIS A 156 4.20 -8.20 9.80
C HIS A 156 5.61 -8.15 10.39
N GLN A 157 5.86 -7.27 11.37
CA GLN A 157 7.18 -7.08 11.98
C GLN A 157 7.72 -8.33 12.69
N GLU A 158 6.84 -9.24 13.10
CA GLU A 158 7.24 -10.50 13.73
C GLU A 158 7.79 -11.50 12.69
N ASP A 159 7.42 -11.32 11.42
CA ASP A 159 7.83 -12.18 10.30
C ASP A 159 9.19 -11.72 9.69
N VAL A 160 9.76 -10.61 10.17
CA VAL A 160 11.04 -10.02 9.71
C VAL A 160 12.21 -11.03 9.77
N ASN A 161 12.14 -12.03 10.66
CA ASN A 161 13.18 -13.04 10.85
C ASN A 161 13.04 -14.27 9.94
N VAL A 162 12.02 -14.32 9.08
CA VAL A 162 11.90 -15.36 8.06
C VAL A 162 12.37 -14.78 6.72
N GLU A 163 13.55 -15.20 6.28
CA GLU A 163 14.13 -14.73 5.02
C GLU A 163 13.15 -14.93 3.85
N GLY A 164 12.62 -13.81 3.32
CA GLY A 164 11.83 -13.80 2.10
C GLY A 164 10.32 -13.92 2.24
N GLU A 165 9.77 -14.00 3.46
CA GLU A 165 8.31 -14.09 3.65
C GLU A 165 7.69 -12.70 3.53
N THR A 166 6.97 -12.45 2.43
CA THR A 166 6.21 -11.21 2.21
C THR A 166 4.74 -11.54 2.28
N ASP A 167 3.99 -10.92 3.19
CA ASP A 167 2.54 -11.10 3.23
C ASP A 167 1.91 -10.50 1.98
N ILE A 168 2.24 -9.25 1.64
CA ILE A 168 1.55 -8.52 0.58
C ILE A 168 2.53 -7.86 -0.37
N VAL A 169 2.33 -8.12 -1.67
CA VAL A 169 3.10 -7.49 -2.75
C VAL A 169 2.20 -6.52 -3.51
N ALA A 170 2.72 -5.32 -3.75
CA ALA A 170 2.15 -4.36 -4.67
C ALA A 170 3.16 -4.02 -5.76
N SER A 171 2.73 -4.07 -7.02
CA SER A 171 3.58 -3.77 -8.17
C SER A 171 3.58 -2.27 -8.47
N ASN A 172 4.71 -1.75 -8.96
CA ASN A 172 4.75 -0.39 -9.49
C ASN A 172 3.86 -0.30 -10.75
N PHE A 173 2.88 0.57 -10.70
CA PHE A 173 1.93 0.85 -11.76
C PHE A 173 2.01 2.33 -12.12
N GLY A 174 3.03 2.72 -12.88
CA GLY A 174 3.20 4.11 -13.33
C GLY A 174 3.47 5.13 -12.23
N GLY A 175 4.19 4.72 -11.17
CA GLY A 175 4.55 5.59 -10.04
C GLY A 175 3.55 5.57 -8.88
N ILE A 176 2.53 4.72 -8.95
CA ILE A 176 1.69 4.32 -7.81
C ILE A 176 1.82 2.81 -7.60
N PHE A 177 1.46 2.30 -6.42
CA PHE A 177 1.68 0.90 -6.06
C PHE A 177 0.34 0.17 -5.97
N ARG A 178 0.07 -0.72 -6.92
CA ARG A 178 -1.18 -1.50 -7.00
C ARG A 178 -0.97 -2.86 -6.36
N LEU A 179 -1.85 -3.23 -5.42
CA LEU A 179 -1.81 -4.53 -4.77
C LEU A 179 -2.01 -5.66 -5.78
N ASN A 180 -1.22 -6.73 -5.64
CA ASN A 180 -1.38 -7.94 -6.45
C ASN A 180 -2.45 -8.82 -5.79
N VAL A 181 -3.73 -8.55 -6.08
CA VAL A 181 -4.85 -9.36 -5.58
C VAL A 181 -5.14 -10.49 -6.57
N VAL A 182 -5.31 -11.72 -6.07
CA VAL A 182 -5.80 -12.84 -6.89
C VAL A 182 -7.32 -12.82 -6.91
N GLU A 183 -7.92 -12.53 -8.06
CA GLU A 183 -9.36 -12.77 -8.26
C GLU A 183 -9.62 -14.28 -8.40
N GLU A 184 -10.75 -14.74 -7.85
CA GLU A 184 -11.12 -16.14 -7.72
C GLU A 184 -11.26 -16.83 -9.08
N THR A 185 -10.25 -17.61 -9.50
CA THR A 185 -10.47 -18.73 -10.41
C THR A 185 -10.55 -19.98 -9.55
N ALA A 186 -11.74 -20.57 -9.43
CA ALA A 186 -11.96 -21.83 -8.74
C ALA A 186 -10.96 -22.88 -9.23
N ASN A 187 -9.92 -23.14 -8.45
CA ASN A 187 -8.93 -24.18 -8.72
C ASN A 187 -8.73 -25.01 -7.45
N VAL A 188 -8.74 -26.31 -7.69
CA VAL A 188 -8.67 -27.47 -6.80
C VAL A 188 -7.91 -27.21 -5.49
N ALA A 189 -8.55 -27.54 -4.35
CA ALA A 189 -7.88 -27.61 -3.07
C ALA A 189 -6.72 -28.61 -3.14
N SER A 190 -5.48 -28.13 -3.13
CA SER A 190 -4.33 -28.98 -2.86
C SER A 190 -4.10 -29.01 -1.36
N ASP A 191 -4.33 -30.16 -0.76
CA ASP A 191 -4.07 -30.49 0.64
C ASP A 191 -2.55 -30.57 0.86
N LYS A 192 -1.89 -29.41 0.97
CA LYS A 192 -0.48 -29.30 1.32
C LYS A 192 -0.36 -28.32 2.47
N ASP A 193 -0.18 -28.85 3.67
CA ASP A 193 0.13 -28.06 4.86
C ASP A 193 1.30 -27.11 4.54
N SER A 194 1.04 -25.80 4.49
CA SER A 194 2.08 -24.82 4.18
C SER A 194 3.09 -24.66 5.32
N PHE A 195 4.29 -24.25 4.95
CA PHE A 195 5.37 -23.88 5.85
C PHE A 195 4.90 -22.96 6.99
N ARG A 196 4.07 -21.96 6.67
CA ARG A 196 3.55 -20.98 7.61
C ARG A 196 2.64 -21.59 8.68
N LEU A 197 1.85 -22.60 8.31
CA LEU A 197 1.03 -23.34 9.28
C LEU A 197 1.91 -24.07 10.31
N TRP A 198 3.00 -24.68 9.86
CA TRP A 198 3.97 -25.35 10.74
C TRP A 198 4.81 -24.35 11.56
N HIS A 199 5.23 -23.23 10.99
CA HIS A 199 5.93 -22.15 11.70
C HIS A 199 5.07 -21.60 12.86
N LYS A 200 3.78 -21.38 12.63
CA LYS A 200 2.83 -20.94 13.67
C LYS A 200 2.56 -22.03 14.71
N ARG A 201 2.36 -23.30 14.31
CA ARG A 201 2.13 -24.42 15.24
C ARG A 201 3.33 -24.73 16.13
N LEU A 202 4.55 -24.54 15.62
CA LEU A 202 5.78 -24.92 16.30
C LEU A 202 6.52 -23.75 16.96
N GLY A 203 5.89 -22.57 17.03
CA GLY A 203 6.38 -21.46 17.85
C GLY A 203 7.59 -20.72 17.26
N HIS A 204 7.51 -20.33 15.99
CA HIS A 204 8.52 -19.53 15.29
C HIS A 204 9.85 -20.22 15.02
N LEU A 205 9.83 -21.53 14.74
CA LEU A 205 11.03 -22.22 14.28
C LEU A 205 11.50 -21.66 12.94
N SER A 206 12.81 -21.45 12.83
CA SER A 206 13.45 -20.98 11.59
C SER A 206 13.15 -21.92 10.42
N GLN A 207 13.10 -21.37 9.20
CA GLN A 207 12.79 -22.15 8.00
C GLN A 207 13.71 -23.35 7.79
N GLY A 208 15.02 -23.17 8.04
CA GLY A 208 15.99 -24.26 7.95
C GLY A 208 15.71 -25.43 8.90
N PHE A 209 15.13 -25.15 10.07
CA PHE A 209 14.79 -26.19 11.03
C PHE A 209 13.55 -26.99 10.60
N LEU A 210 12.56 -26.31 10.01
CA LEU A 210 11.34 -26.95 9.52
C LEU A 210 11.57 -27.76 8.23
N ILE A 211 12.41 -27.28 7.33
CA ILE A 211 12.85 -28.05 6.15
C ILE A 211 13.59 -29.32 6.60
N ALA A 212 14.54 -29.18 7.53
CA ALA A 212 15.26 -30.33 8.09
C ALA A 212 14.32 -31.31 8.83
N PHE A 213 13.24 -30.82 9.44
CA PHE A 213 12.23 -31.65 10.08
C PHE A 213 11.41 -32.44 9.06
N ASP A 214 10.92 -31.79 7.99
CA ASP A 214 10.14 -32.43 6.93
C ASP A 214 10.98 -33.48 6.17
N ASP A 215 12.23 -33.16 5.85
CA ASP A 215 13.17 -34.10 5.21
C ASP A 215 13.42 -35.34 6.09
N ASN A 216 13.59 -35.17 7.41
CA ASN A 216 13.76 -36.29 8.33
C ASN A 216 12.49 -37.11 8.51
N PHE A 217 11.31 -36.48 8.55
CA PHE A 217 10.02 -37.17 8.67
C PHE A 217 9.71 -38.01 7.43
N ASN A 218 9.98 -37.48 6.24
CA ASN A 218 9.78 -38.19 4.98
C ASN A 218 10.80 -39.32 4.77
N GLN A 219 12.03 -39.18 5.27
CA GLN A 219 13.03 -40.26 5.26
C GLN A 219 12.69 -41.41 6.21
N GLN A 220 11.99 -41.16 7.32
CA GLN A 220 11.54 -42.21 8.24
C GLN A 220 10.38 -43.03 7.64
N LYS A 221 9.47 -42.39 6.90
CA LYS A 221 8.37 -43.08 6.18
C LYS A 221 8.84 -43.97 5.02
N GLN A 222 10.04 -43.76 4.48
CA GLN A 222 10.58 -44.59 3.39
C GLN A 222 11.35 -45.82 3.89
N LYS A 223 11.47 -46.00 5.21
CA LYS A 223 12.19 -47.12 5.84
C LYS A 223 11.27 -48.15 6.51
N GLU A 224 9.96 -47.99 6.37
CA GLU A 224 8.92 -48.97 6.75
C GLU A 224 8.28 -49.54 5.48
#